data_AF-A0A6P2T9L2-F1
#
_entry.id   AF-A0A6P2T9L2-F1
#
_cell.length_a   1.000
_cell.length_b   1.000
_cell.length_c   1.000
_cell.angle_alpha   90.00
_cell.angle_beta   90.00
_cell.angle_gamma   90.00
#
_symmetry.space_group_name_H-M   'P 1'
#
loop_
_entity.id
_entity.type
_entity.pdbx_description
1 polymer ?
#
loop_
_entity_poly.entity_id
_entity_poly.type
_entity_poly.pdbx_seq_one_letter_code
_entity_poly.pdbx_strand_id
1 'polypeptide(L)'
;MPSQKPRHSWRTRPDPFVDVWDSEVVSLLRNAPHLIGITVQRKLRDDHPDWYPDSMRRTLERRIRQWRALEGPTQGVLFPQEHQPGVRGRSDFTDMSKLCVTIGGTPFGRRLYYFVLRACEHG
;
A
#
# COMPACT_ATOMS: atom_id res chain seq x y z
N MET A 1 6.28 5.37 34.64
CA MET A 1 5.77 6.33 33.64
C MET A 1 6.90 6.66 32.68
N PRO A 2 6.85 6.33 31.39
CA PRO A 2 7.94 6.67 30.48
C PRO A 2 7.90 8.17 30.19
N SER A 3 9.07 8.78 30.27
CA SER A 3 9.34 10.21 30.13
C SER A 3 8.92 10.72 28.73
N GLN A 4 7.90 11.59 28.68
CA GLN A 4 7.63 12.41 27.50
C GLN A 4 8.66 13.54 27.46
N LYS A 5 9.79 13.30 26.79
CA LYS A 5 10.72 14.39 26.46
C LYS A 5 10.02 15.34 25.47
N PRO A 6 10.01 16.66 25.73
CA PRO A 6 9.45 17.62 24.79
C PRO A 6 10.20 17.53 23.46
N ARG A 7 9.46 17.40 22.36
CA ARG A 7 10.03 17.39 21.00
C ARG A 7 10.71 18.73 20.77
N HIS A 8 12.04 18.73 20.64
CA HIS A 8 12.78 19.93 20.27
C HIS A 8 12.24 20.51 18.96
N SER A 9 11.75 21.74 19.02
CA SER A 9 11.09 22.42 17.90
C SER A 9 11.98 23.44 17.19
N TRP A 10 13.31 23.35 17.30
CA TRP A 10 14.16 24.17 16.44
C TRP A 10 14.50 23.41 15.17
N ARG A 11 13.99 23.92 14.06
CA ARG A 11 14.47 23.56 12.72
C ARG A 11 15.61 24.54 12.42
N THR A 12 16.86 24.13 12.64
CA THR A 12 18.04 25.01 12.50
C THR A 12 18.27 25.49 11.06
N ARG A 13 17.62 24.86 10.07
CA ARG A 13 17.79 25.20 8.66
C ARG A 13 16.43 25.57 8.03
N PRO A 14 16.33 26.70 7.31
CA PRO A 14 15.17 27.00 6.49
C PRO A 14 14.92 25.85 5.52
N ASP A 15 13.64 25.59 5.22
CA ASP A 15 13.25 24.48 4.35
C ASP A 15 13.75 24.76 2.93
N PRO A 16 14.64 23.91 2.37
CA PRO A 16 15.25 24.18 1.07
C PRO A 16 14.25 24.16 -0.09
N PHE A 17 13.03 23.66 0.12
CA PHE A 17 12.02 23.60 -0.93
C PHE A 17 11.02 24.75 -0.86
N VAL A 18 11.14 25.71 0.07
CA VAL A 18 10.12 26.75 0.29
C VAL A 18 9.77 27.53 -0.98
N ASP A 19 10.77 27.92 -1.77
CA ASP A 19 10.59 28.76 -2.95
C ASP A 19 9.95 28.03 -4.14
N VAL A 20 10.12 26.71 -4.22
CA VAL A 20 9.60 25.86 -5.30
C VAL A 20 8.40 25.01 -4.87
N TRP A 21 8.00 25.08 -3.59
CA TRP A 21 7.03 24.15 -3.03
C TRP A 21 5.67 24.29 -3.71
N ASP A 22 5.07 25.47 -3.67
CA ASP A 22 3.73 25.69 -4.19
C ASP A 22 3.72 25.83 -5.71
N SER A 23 4.72 26.51 -6.27
CA SER A 23 4.86 26.80 -7.70
C SER A 23 5.14 25.56 -8.54
N GLU A 24 6.03 24.69 -8.08
CA GLU A 24 6.50 23.53 -8.85
C GLU A 24 6.05 22.22 -8.25
N VAL A 25 6.35 21.95 -6.98
CA VAL A 25 6.13 20.63 -6.37
C VAL A 25 4.64 20.32 -6.21
N VAL A 26 3.87 21.23 -5.62
CA VAL A 26 2.42 21.07 -5.44
C VAL A 26 1.70 21.10 -6.78
N SER A 27 2.09 21.99 -7.69
CA SER A 27 1.56 22.04 -9.06
C SER A 27 1.76 20.70 -9.78
N LEU A 28 2.97 20.14 -9.73
CA LEU A 28 3.30 18.84 -10.33
C LEU A 28 2.48 17.70 -9.71
N LEU A 29 2.33 17.68 -8.38
CA LEU A 29 1.56 16.65 -7.68
C LEU A 29 0.05 16.77 -7.92
N ARG A 30 -0.48 17.97 -8.14
CA ARG A 30 -1.89 18.17 -8.52
C ARG A 30 -2.15 17.70 -9.95
N ASN A 31 -1.25 18.02 -10.87
CA ASN A 31 -1.35 17.59 -12.27
C ASN A 31 -1.14 16.08 -12.45
N ALA A 32 -0.26 15.48 -11.65
CA ALA A 32 0.03 14.05 -11.69
C ALA A 32 0.14 13.45 -10.27
N PRO A 33 -1.01 13.12 -9.63
CA PRO A 33 -1.07 12.63 -8.25
C PRO A 33 -0.28 11.35 -7.96
N HIS A 34 -0.07 10.52 -8.98
CA HIS A 34 0.62 9.24 -8.89
C HIS A 34 2.15 9.37 -8.82
N LEU A 35 2.71 10.56 -9.04
CA LEU A 35 4.16 10.77 -9.00
C LEU A 35 4.73 10.50 -7.61
N ILE A 36 5.86 9.80 -7.54
CA ILE A 36 6.55 9.50 -6.29
C ILE A 36 7.69 10.48 -6.05
N GLY A 37 8.12 10.62 -4.79
CA GLY A 37 9.09 11.64 -4.39
C GLY A 37 10.42 11.60 -5.17
N ILE A 38 10.89 10.40 -5.56
CA ILE A 38 12.08 10.26 -6.43
C ILE A 38 11.87 10.88 -7.82
N THR A 39 10.67 10.76 -8.40
CA THR A 39 10.35 11.36 -9.70
C THR A 39 10.28 12.87 -9.61
N VAL A 40 9.65 13.38 -8.54
CA VAL A 40 9.61 14.82 -8.26
C VAL A 40 11.02 15.37 -8.06
N GLN A 41 11.87 14.67 -7.31
CA GLN A 41 13.25 15.10 -7.08
C GLN A 41 14.08 15.12 -8.36
N ARG A 42 13.93 14.10 -9.22
CA ARG A 42 14.61 14.08 -10.51
C ARG A 42 14.22 15.29 -11.35
N LYS A 43 12.92 15.57 -11.44
CA LYS A 43 12.43 16.76 -12.16
C LYS A 43 12.99 18.06 -11.58
N LEU A 44 12.98 18.23 -10.26
CA LEU A 44 13.57 19.41 -9.62
C LEU A 44 15.07 19.56 -9.92
N ARG A 45 15.82 18.46 -10.01
CA ARG A 45 17.25 18.50 -10.38
C ARG A 45 17.47 18.80 -11.85
N ASP A 46 16.58 18.33 -12.72
CA ASP A 46 16.62 18.62 -14.15
C ASP A 46 16.29 20.10 -14.42
N ASP A 47 15.29 20.65 -13.72
CA ASP A 47 14.86 22.04 -13.83
C ASP A 47 15.84 23.01 -13.11
N HIS A 48 16.42 22.58 -11.98
CA HIS A 48 17.36 23.36 -11.16
C HIS A 48 18.63 22.54 -10.84
N PRO A 49 19.58 22.46 -11.77
CA PRO A 49 20.84 21.74 -11.57
C PRO A 49 21.58 22.25 -10.33
N ASP A 50 22.10 21.35 -9.51
CA ASP A 50 22.90 21.62 -8.29
C ASP A 50 22.16 22.18 -7.06
N TRP A 51 20.89 22.62 -7.18
CA TRP A 51 20.12 23.14 -6.05
C TRP A 51 19.52 22.04 -5.16
N TYR A 52 19.22 20.88 -5.76
CA TYR A 52 18.51 19.77 -5.08
C TYR A 52 19.30 18.45 -5.12
N PRO A 53 20.34 18.30 -4.27
CA PRO A 53 21.14 17.08 -4.22
C PRO A 53 20.32 15.88 -3.72
N ASP A 54 20.79 14.66 -4.03
CA ASP A 54 20.09 13.41 -3.66
C ASP A 54 19.88 13.27 -2.14
N SER A 55 20.77 13.86 -1.33
CA SER A 55 20.67 13.89 0.13
C SER A 55 19.38 14.53 0.66
N MET A 56 18.70 15.38 -0.14
CA MET A 56 17.43 15.99 0.23
C MET A 56 16.20 15.14 -0.12
N ARG A 57 16.37 13.96 -0.74
CA ARG A 57 15.26 13.09 -1.19
C ARG A 57 14.32 12.73 -0.06
N ARG A 58 14.89 12.26 1.05
CA ARG A 58 14.14 11.85 2.26
C ARG A 58 13.30 13.01 2.81
N THR A 59 13.83 14.24 2.74
CA THR A 59 13.12 15.46 3.18
C THR A 59 11.95 15.76 2.25
N LEU A 60 12.19 15.69 0.93
CA LEU A 60 11.14 15.89 -0.08
C LEU A 60 10.02 14.85 0.05
N GLU A 61 10.36 13.56 0.07
CA GLU A 61 9.40 12.45 0.23
C GLU A 61 8.54 12.61 1.49
N ARG A 62 9.16 12.98 2.61
CA ARG A 62 8.43 13.25 3.86
C ARG A 62 7.46 14.42 3.71
N ARG A 63 7.88 15.52 3.09
CA ARG A 63 7.03 16.71 2.91
C ARG A 63 5.87 16.42 1.96
N ILE A 64 6.10 15.65 0.90
CA ILE A 64 5.06 15.18 -0.02
C ILE A 64 4.05 14.29 0.71
N ARG A 65 4.52 13.35 1.56
CA ARG A 65 3.63 12.50 2.37
C ARG A 65 2.76 13.32 3.31
N GLN A 66 3.34 14.33 3.96
CA GLN A 66 2.60 15.25 4.83
C GLN A 66 1.55 16.04 4.05
N TRP A 67 1.92 16.59 2.90
CA TRP A 67 0.99 17.31 2.04
C TRP A 67 -0.15 16.42 1.55
N ARG A 68 0.13 15.16 1.15
CA ARG A 68 -0.93 14.22 0.73
C ARG A 68 -1.94 13.91 1.84
N ALA A 69 -1.49 13.84 3.08
CA ALA A 69 -2.35 13.58 4.22
C ALA A 69 -3.28 14.76 4.57
N LEU A 70 -2.90 15.98 4.18
CA LEU A 70 -3.63 17.22 4.49
C LEU A 70 -4.47 17.71 3.31
N GLU A 71 -3.88 17.73 2.13
CA GLU A 71 -4.35 18.44 0.93
C GLU A 71 -4.33 17.54 -0.34
N GLY A 72 -3.92 16.28 -0.18
CA GLY A 72 -3.81 15.35 -1.31
C GLY A 72 -5.17 14.97 -1.88
N PRO A 73 -5.24 14.60 -3.17
CA PRO A 73 -6.45 14.02 -3.73
C PRO A 73 -6.84 12.79 -2.91
N THR A 74 -8.14 12.64 -2.63
CA THR A 74 -8.69 11.56 -1.80
C THR A 74 -8.12 10.22 -2.24
N GLN A 75 -7.16 9.69 -1.48
CA GLN A 75 -6.71 8.33 -1.70
C GLN A 75 -7.90 7.44 -1.37
N GLY A 76 -8.34 6.62 -2.33
CA GLY A 76 -9.35 5.59 -2.06
C GLY A 76 -8.92 4.81 -0.82
N VAL A 77 -9.74 4.88 0.23
CA VAL A 77 -9.42 4.26 1.50
C VAL A 77 -9.31 2.76 1.26
N LEU A 78 -8.10 2.23 1.34
CA LEU A 78 -7.86 0.80 1.23
C LEU A 78 -7.99 0.21 2.62
N PHE A 79 -9.14 -0.39 2.91
CA PHE A 79 -9.35 -1.11 4.15
C PHE A 79 -8.62 -2.46 4.06
N PRO A 80 -7.61 -2.72 4.92
CA PRO A 80 -6.98 -4.03 4.96
C PRO A 80 -8.04 -5.08 5.30
N GLN A 81 -8.23 -6.09 4.45
CA GLN A 81 -9.00 -7.26 4.83
C GLN A 81 -8.10 -8.17 5.66
N GLU A 82 -8.22 -8.10 6.99
CA GLU A 82 -7.59 -9.08 7.86
C GLU A 82 -8.28 -10.45 7.70
N HIS A 83 -7.53 -11.42 7.20
CA HIS A 83 -7.96 -12.82 7.09
C HIS A 83 -7.34 -13.61 8.24
N GLN A 84 -8.05 -13.69 9.37
CA GLN A 84 -7.58 -14.51 10.50
C GLN A 84 -7.57 -16.01 10.11
N PRO A 85 -6.48 -16.74 10.39
CA PRO A 85 -6.39 -18.18 10.12
C PRO A 85 -7.52 -18.93 10.80
N GLY A 86 -8.10 -19.90 10.10
CA GLY A 86 -9.14 -20.77 10.67
C GLY A 86 -10.51 -20.12 10.86
N VAL A 87 -10.67 -18.82 10.62
CA VAL A 87 -11.97 -18.13 10.73
C VAL A 87 -12.84 -18.31 9.49
N ARG A 88 -12.23 -18.50 8.31
CA ARG A 88 -12.94 -18.76 7.06
C ARG A 88 -12.46 -20.06 6.41
N GLY A 89 -13.39 -20.99 6.20
CA GLY A 89 -13.19 -22.20 5.42
C GLY A 89 -13.89 -22.11 4.07
N ARG A 90 -13.34 -22.80 3.06
CA ARG A 90 -14.03 -23.06 1.80
C ARG A 90 -14.48 -24.52 1.80
N SER A 91 -15.78 -24.73 1.65
CA SER A 91 -16.41 -26.04 1.49
C SER A 91 -16.99 -26.14 0.08
N ASP A 92 -16.79 -27.27 -0.59
CA ASP A 92 -17.43 -27.55 -1.87
C ASP A 92 -17.78 -29.03 -2.02
N PHE A 93 -18.73 -29.32 -2.91
CA PHE A 93 -19.14 -30.66 -3.26
C PHE A 93 -18.99 -30.92 -4.76
N THR A 94 -18.32 -32.00 -5.13
CA THR A 94 -18.16 -32.42 -6.53
C THR A 94 -19.00 -33.67 -6.80
N ASP A 95 -19.89 -33.60 -7.78
CA ASP A 95 -20.63 -34.77 -8.25
C ASP A 95 -19.70 -35.72 -9.01
N MET A 96 -19.60 -36.96 -8.54
CA MET A 96 -18.70 -37.97 -9.09
C MET A 96 -19.47 -39.16 -9.68
N SER A 97 -20.76 -38.98 -10.00
CA SER A 97 -21.61 -40.02 -10.59
C SER A 97 -21.03 -40.59 -11.89
N LYS A 98 -20.39 -39.75 -12.70
CA LYS A 98 -19.78 -40.13 -13.99
C LYS A 98 -18.59 -41.08 -13.89
N LEU A 99 -17.99 -41.22 -12.71
CA LEU A 99 -16.85 -42.10 -12.52
C LEU A 99 -17.26 -43.55 -12.19
N CYS A 100 -18.57 -43.87 -12.22
CA CYS A 100 -19.14 -45.22 -12.16
C CYS A 100 -18.52 -46.18 -11.12
N VAL A 101 -18.22 -45.69 -9.91
CA VAL A 101 -17.68 -46.58 -8.87
C VAL A 101 -18.76 -47.49 -8.36
N THR A 102 -18.38 -48.75 -8.17
CA THR A 102 -19.21 -49.78 -7.58
C THR A 102 -18.64 -50.17 -6.22
N ILE A 103 -19.52 -50.45 -5.26
CA ILE A 103 -19.16 -51.04 -3.96
C ILE A 103 -19.91 -52.37 -3.88
N GLY A 104 -19.19 -53.48 -3.75
CA GLY A 104 -19.79 -54.82 -3.79
C GLY A 104 -20.55 -55.13 -5.09
N GLY A 105 -20.13 -54.53 -6.22
CA GLY A 105 -20.78 -54.71 -7.52
C GLY A 105 -22.00 -53.81 -7.80
N THR A 106 -22.46 -53.02 -6.82
CA THR A 106 -23.60 -52.11 -7.00
C THR A 106 -23.13 -50.68 -7.29
N PRO A 107 -23.70 -49.96 -8.27
CA PRO A 107 -23.35 -48.57 -8.57
C PRO A 107 -23.55 -47.64 -7.36
N PHE A 108 -22.55 -46.81 -7.09
CA PHE A 108 -22.57 -45.88 -5.96
C PHE A 108 -22.66 -44.42 -6.44
N GLY A 109 -23.78 -43.77 -6.16
CA GLY A 109 -24.02 -42.35 -6.46
C GLY A 109 -23.23 -41.46 -5.50
N ARG A 110 -21.99 -41.13 -5.87
CA ARG A 110 -21.06 -40.42 -5.00
C ARG A 110 -21.00 -38.91 -5.25
N ARG A 111 -20.87 -38.19 -4.14
CA ARG A 111 -20.53 -36.77 -4.10
C ARG A 111 -19.31 -36.60 -3.19
N LEU A 112 -18.21 -36.07 -3.72
CA LEU A 112 -17.03 -35.76 -2.93
C LEU A 112 -17.27 -34.47 -2.18
N TYR A 113 -16.99 -34.45 -0.88
CA TYR A 113 -16.93 -33.24 -0.09
C TYR A 113 -15.47 -32.83 0.10
N TYR A 114 -15.16 -31.56 -0.15
CA TYR A 114 -13.84 -30.99 0.04
C TYR A 114 -13.92 -29.76 0.92
N PHE A 115 -13.08 -29.70 1.96
CA PHE A 115 -13.02 -28.58 2.89
C PHE A 115 -11.57 -28.15 3.11
N VAL A 116 -11.32 -26.85 3.02
CA VAL A 116 -10.02 -26.24 3.28
C VAL A 116 -10.16 -25.02 4.15
N LEU A 117 -9.34 -24.93 5.19
CA LEU A 117 -9.15 -23.70 5.95
C LEU A 117 -8.19 -22.79 5.20
N ARG A 118 -8.56 -21.53 5.00
CA ARG A 118 -7.61 -20.56 4.45
C ARG A 118 -6.55 -20.23 5.50
N ALA A 119 -5.28 -20.39 5.12
CA ALA A 119 -4.16 -19.86 5.86
C ALA A 119 -3.98 -18.36 5.55
N CYS A 120 -3.32 -17.61 6.44
CA CYS A 120 -2.95 -16.22 6.18
C CYS A 120 -2.11 -16.11 4.90
N GLU A 121 -2.55 -15.30 3.96
CA GLU A 121 -1.65 -14.72 2.97
C GLU A 121 -0.82 -13.66 3.70
N HIS A 122 0.47 -13.94 3.92
CA HIS A 122 1.39 -12.95 4.47
C HIS A 122 1.67 -11.93 3.36
N GLY A 123 1.06 -10.75 3.48
CA GLY A 123 1.33 -9.59 2.62
C GLY A 123 2.53 -8.79 3.08
#